data_AF-A0A242A6J0-F1
#
_entry.id   AF-A0A242A6J0-F1
#
_cell.length_a   1.000
_cell.length_b   1.000
_cell.length_c   1.000
_cell.angle_alpha   90.00
_cell.angle_beta   90.00
_cell.angle_gamma   90.00
#
_symmetry.space_group_name_H-M   'P 1'
#
loop_
_entity.id
_entity.type
_entity.pdbx_description
1 polymer ?
#
loop_
_entity_poly.entity_id
_entity_poly.type
_entity_poly.pdbx_seq_one_letter_code
_entity_poly.pdbx_strand_id
1 'polypeptide(L)'
;MTSSENMNWPLRPLTEVQIFHTNRRKEFDNKLIDTILEIFDIERSLSKKGCPYDNALADSTYKSFKAEFVYPNTFNTLNQLKLLLFDYVNW
;
A
#
# COMPACT_ATOMS: atom_id res chain seq x y z
N MET A 1 -13.72 -18.54 -20.19
CA MET A 1 -13.97 -17.51 -19.15
C MET A 1 -12.63 -17.06 -18.60
N THR A 2 -11.96 -16.13 -19.28
CA THR A 2 -10.72 -15.52 -18.79
C THR A 2 -11.00 -14.03 -18.66
N SER A 3 -11.50 -13.64 -17.49
CA SER A 3 -11.89 -12.28 -17.13
C SER A 3 -10.66 -11.40 -16.85
N SER A 4 -9.70 -11.36 -17.78
CA SER A 4 -8.54 -10.46 -17.71
C SER A 4 -8.85 -9.06 -18.25
N GLU A 5 -10.09 -8.81 -18.67
CA GLU A 5 -10.54 -7.51 -19.14
C GLU A 5 -10.94 -6.64 -17.94
N ASN A 6 -10.06 -5.69 -17.63
CA ASN A 6 -10.32 -4.45 -16.89
C ASN A 6 -10.48 -4.56 -15.37
N MET A 7 -9.45 -5.07 -14.70
CA MET A 7 -9.25 -4.81 -13.28
C MET A 7 -8.90 -3.32 -13.09
N ASN A 8 -9.92 -2.47 -12.98
CA ASN A 8 -9.76 -1.02 -12.88
C ASN A 8 -9.48 -0.65 -11.43
N TRP A 9 -8.20 -0.55 -11.08
CA TRP A 9 -7.82 -0.05 -9.76
C TRP A 9 -8.27 1.42 -9.63
N PRO A 10 -8.80 1.86 -8.49
CA PRO A 10 -9.02 3.28 -8.25
C PRO A 10 -7.67 4.00 -8.24
N LEU A 11 -7.31 4.59 -9.37
CA LEU A 11 -6.10 5.42 -9.50
C LEU A 11 -6.45 6.84 -9.06
N ARG A 12 -5.73 7.33 -8.05
CA ARG A 12 -5.72 8.74 -7.63
C ARG A 12 -4.47 9.39 -8.24
N PRO A 13 -4.61 10.52 -8.95
CA PRO A 13 -3.45 11.31 -9.36
C PRO A 13 -2.59 11.69 -8.15
N LEU A 14 -1.27 11.62 -8.27
CA LEU A 14 -0.36 12.05 -7.20
C LEU A 14 -0.50 13.55 -6.90
N THR A 15 -0.94 14.34 -7.88
CA THR A 15 -1.28 15.76 -7.71
C THR A 15 -2.44 16.01 -6.74
N GLU A 16 -3.22 14.99 -6.37
CA GLU A 16 -4.29 15.08 -5.37
C GLU A 16 -3.82 14.70 -3.96
N VAL A 17 -2.61 14.17 -3.81
CA VAL A 17 -2.05 13.72 -2.52
C VAL A 17 -1.29 14.88 -1.89
N GLN A 18 -1.66 15.25 -0.66
CA GLN A 18 -0.98 16.34 0.06
C GLN A 18 0.06 15.83 1.06
N ILE A 19 -0.21 14.68 1.70
CA ILE A 19 0.63 14.15 2.77
C ILE A 19 0.92 12.68 2.49
N PHE A 20 2.20 12.33 2.55
CA PHE A 20 2.67 10.96 2.59
C PHE A 20 3.14 10.61 4.00
N HIS A 21 2.28 9.96 4.78
CA HIS A 21 2.60 9.53 6.14
C HIS A 21 3.16 8.11 6.17
N THR A 22 4.36 7.93 6.73
CA THR A 22 4.96 6.60 6.94
C THR A 22 5.61 6.45 8.30
N ASN A 23 5.79 5.20 8.72
CA ASN A 23 6.77 4.91 9.76
C ASN A 23 8.21 5.15 9.26
N ARG A 24 9.19 4.94 10.13
CA ARG A 24 10.62 5.16 9.85
C ARG A 24 11.34 3.89 9.37
N ARG A 25 10.63 2.92 8.79
CA ARG A 25 11.25 1.69 8.28
C ARG A 25 12.02 1.98 6.98
N LYS A 26 13.07 1.20 6.74
CA LYS A 26 13.97 1.36 5.58
C LYS A 26 13.28 1.23 4.22
N GLU A 27 12.16 0.52 4.16
CA GLU A 27 11.34 0.39 2.95
C GLU A 27 10.85 1.75 2.41
N PHE A 28 10.65 2.74 3.29
CA PHE A 28 10.26 4.10 2.92
C PHE A 28 11.45 5.08 2.84
N ASP A 29 12.65 4.65 3.19
CA ASP A 29 13.86 5.48 3.25
C ASP A 29 14.68 5.31 1.97
N ASN A 30 14.16 5.82 0.85
CA ASN A 30 14.85 5.75 -0.43
C ASN A 30 14.69 7.03 -1.25
N LYS A 31 15.73 7.33 -2.05
CA LYS A 31 15.83 8.55 -2.86
C LYS A 31 14.70 8.69 -3.88
N LEU A 32 14.17 7.58 -4.41
CA LEU A 32 13.10 7.62 -5.40
C LEU A 32 11.82 8.17 -4.77
N ILE A 33 11.49 7.77 -3.54
CA ILE A 33 10.38 8.34 -2.79
C ILE A 33 10.60 9.84 -2.59
N ASP A 34 11.78 10.25 -2.12
CA ASP A 34 12.05 11.67 -1.89
C ASP A 34 11.88 12.51 -3.17
N THR A 35 12.41 12.03 -4.30
CA THR A 35 12.23 12.68 -5.61
C THR A 35 10.76 12.78 -6.02
N ILE A 36 9.97 11.72 -5.81
CA ILE A 36 8.54 11.74 -6.15
C ILE A 36 7.79 12.75 -5.27
N LEU A 37 8.06 12.76 -3.97
CA LEU A 37 7.39 13.69 -3.05
C LEU A 37 7.73 15.15 -3.41
N GLU A 38 8.97 15.44 -3.80
CA GLU A 38 9.39 16.77 -4.24
C GLU A 38 8.73 17.18 -5.56
N ILE A 39 8.70 16.30 -6.57
CA ILE A 39 8.09 16.61 -7.88
C ILE A 39 6.60 16.94 -7.77
N PHE A 40 5.89 16.25 -6.88
CA PHE A 40 4.44 16.39 -6.73
C PHE A 40 4.03 17.30 -5.56
N ASP A 41 4.99 17.97 -4.90
CA ASP A 41 4.76 18.85 -3.75
C ASP A 41 3.98 18.16 -2.61
N ILE A 42 4.34 16.92 -2.31
CA ILE A 42 3.72 16.09 -1.27
C ILE A 42 4.52 16.21 0.02
N GLU A 43 3.87 16.65 1.10
CA GLU A 43 4.50 16.74 2.41
C GLU A 43 4.81 15.36 2.99
N ARG A 44 6.06 15.14 3.36
CA ARG A 44 6.47 13.92 4.06
C ARG A 44 6.19 14.02 5.55
N SER A 45 5.30 13.16 6.04
CA SER A 45 5.00 13.02 7.48
C SER A 45 5.55 11.71 8.01
N LEU A 46 6.24 11.72 9.15
CA LEU A 46 6.84 10.53 9.75
C LEU A 46 6.30 10.28 11.14
N SER A 47 6.05 9.02 11.47
CA SER A 47 5.69 8.62 12.84
C SER A 47 6.75 9.09 13.85
N LYS A 48 6.29 9.54 15.03
CA LYS A 48 7.16 9.92 16.14
C LYS A 48 7.91 8.70 16.65
N LYS A 49 9.19 8.89 16.95
CA LYS A 49 10.02 7.84 17.55
C LYS A 49 9.44 7.45 18.90
N GLY A 50 9.23 6.15 19.12
CA GLY A 50 8.66 5.64 20.36
C GLY A 50 7.15 5.84 20.51
N CYS A 51 6.45 6.29 19.46
CA CYS A 51 4.98 6.34 19.44
C CYS A 51 4.43 5.17 18.61
N PRO A 52 4.02 4.05 19.23
CA PRO A 52 3.50 2.89 18.50
C PRO A 52 2.16 3.18 17.82
N TYR A 53 1.44 4.23 18.24
CA TYR A 53 0.09 4.54 17.77
C TYR A 53 0.05 5.27 16.42
N ASP A 54 1.06 6.06 16.09
CA ASP A 54 1.09 6.91 14.89
C ASP A 54 0.91 6.11 13.58
N ASN A 55 1.45 4.89 13.53
CA ASN A 55 1.29 3.97 12.38
C ASN A 55 0.47 2.71 12.73
N ALA A 56 -0.16 2.67 13.90
CA ALA A 56 -0.81 1.45 14.39
C ALA A 56 -1.93 0.98 13.46
N LEU A 57 -2.69 1.91 12.86
CA LEU A 57 -3.77 1.58 11.94
C LEU A 57 -3.25 0.89 10.68
N ALA A 58 -2.21 1.44 10.05
CA ALA A 58 -1.59 0.81 8.88
C ALA A 58 -0.97 -0.55 9.25
N ASP A 59 -0.30 -0.64 10.39
CA ASP A 59 0.30 -1.89 10.88
C ASP A 59 -0.77 -2.95 11.22
N SER A 60 -1.91 -2.56 11.79
CA SER A 60 -3.01 -3.48 12.10
C SER A 60 -3.69 -3.98 10.83
N THR A 61 -3.97 -3.07 9.89
CA THR A 61 -4.55 -3.44 8.58
C THR A 61 -3.64 -4.40 7.83
N TYR A 62 -2.32 -4.16 7.82
CA TYR A 62 -1.37 -5.06 7.18
C TYR A 62 -1.27 -6.43 7.89
N LYS A 63 -1.43 -6.47 9.22
CA LYS A 63 -1.50 -7.75 9.96
C LYS A 63 -2.76 -8.53 9.59
N SER A 64 -3.94 -7.88 9.55
CA SER A 64 -5.19 -8.50 9.10
C SER A 64 -5.07 -9.02 7.68
N PHE A 65 -4.59 -8.19 6.74
CA PHE A 65 -4.33 -8.59 5.36
C PHE A 65 -3.47 -9.86 5.26
N LYS A 66 -2.38 -9.93 6.02
CA LYS A 66 -1.54 -11.13 6.00
C LYS A 66 -2.25 -12.36 6.56
N ALA A 67 -2.97 -12.20 7.67
CA ALA A 67 -3.67 -13.29 8.33
C ALA A 67 -4.84 -13.84 7.49
N GLU A 68 -5.59 -12.95 6.86
CA GLU A 68 -6.83 -13.29 6.14
C GLU A 68 -6.57 -13.63 4.67
N PHE A 69 -5.62 -12.96 4.03
CA PHE A 69 -5.37 -13.09 2.59
C PHE A 69 -4.06 -13.79 2.27
N VAL A 70 -2.94 -13.42 2.90
CA VAL A 70 -1.63 -13.94 2.47
C VAL A 70 -1.38 -15.37 2.97
N TYR A 71 -1.47 -15.61 4.28
CA TYR A 71 -1.11 -16.90 4.89
C TYR A 71 -1.99 -18.09 4.49
N PRO A 72 -3.32 -17.97 4.31
CA PRO A 72 -4.14 -19.12 3.93
C PRO A 72 -4.08 -19.44 2.43
N ASN A 73 -3.45 -18.60 1.60
CA ASN A 73 -3.46 -18.74 0.14
C ASN A 73 -2.07 -19.05 -0.42
N THR A 74 -2.03 -19.88 -1.46
CA THR A 74 -0.85 -20.09 -2.31
C THR A 74 -1.19 -19.64 -3.73
N PHE A 75 -0.33 -18.83 -4.34
CA PHE A 75 -0.55 -18.29 -5.68
C PHE A 75 0.42 -18.96 -6.66
N ASN A 76 -0.14 -19.61 -7.69
CA ASN A 76 0.66 -20.27 -8.72
C ASN A 76 1.18 -19.27 -9.77
N THR A 77 0.52 -18.11 -9.90
CA THR A 77 0.91 -17.06 -10.84
C THR A 77 0.70 -15.67 -10.25
N LEU A 78 1.44 -14.69 -10.76
CA LEU A 78 1.25 -13.28 -10.41
C LEU A 78 -0.15 -12.77 -10.80
N ASN A 79 -0.72 -13.26 -11.91
CA ASN A 79 -2.07 -12.88 -12.32
C ASN A 79 -3.13 -13.37 -11.35
N GLN A 80 -2.98 -14.61 -10.85
CA GLN A 80 -3.86 -15.14 -9.82
C GLN A 80 -3.80 -14.31 -8.54
N LEU A 81 -2.59 -13.93 -8.10
CA LEU A 81 -2.41 -13.02 -6.96
C LEU A 81 -3.11 -11.68 -7.18
N LYS A 82 -2.93 -11.06 -8.35
CA LYS A 82 -3.53 -9.76 -8.69
C LYS A 82 -5.06 -9.81 -8.65
N LEU A 83 -5.66 -10.83 -9.27
CA LEU A 83 -7.12 -11.00 -9.31
C LEU A 83 -7.70 -11.17 -7.90
N LEU A 84 -7.16 -12.10 -7.12
CA LEU A 84 -7.65 -12.35 -5.76
C LEU A 84 -7.42 -11.15 -4.83
N LEU A 85 -6.32 -10.42 -5.01
CA LEU A 85 -6.05 -9.21 -4.25
C LEU A 85 -7.08 -8.11 -4.56
N PHE A 86 -7.45 -7.96 -5.83
CA PHE A 86 -8.48 -7.01 -6.22
C PHE A 86 -9.82 -7.37 -5.61
N ASP A 87 -10.20 -8.64 -5.62
CA ASP A 87 -11.43 -9.10 -4.97
C ASP A 87 -11.39 -8.84 -3.46
N TYR A 88 -10.28 -9.12 -2.77
CA TYR A 88 -10.14 -8.89 -1.33
C TYR A 88 -10.27 -7.40 -0.95
N VAL A 89 -9.68 -6.50 -1.75
CA VAL A 89 -9.70 -5.05 -1.45
C VAL A 89 -11.04 -4.40 -1.78
N ASN A 90 -11.82 -4.97 -2.70
CA ASN A 90 -13.11 -4.43 -3.12
C ASN A 90 -14.33 -5.20 -2.58
N TRP A 91 -14.12 -6.16 -1.68
CA TRP A 91 -15.20 -6.87 -0.99
C TRP A 91 -15.93 -5.95 0.00
#